data_AF-A0A8X7BVP9-F1
#
_entry.id   AF-A0A8X7BVP9-F1
#
_cell.length_a   1.000
_cell.length_b   1.000
_cell.length_c   1.000
_cell.angle_alpha   90.00
_cell.angle_beta   90.00
_cell.angle_gamma   90.00
#
_symmetry.space_group_name_H-M   'P 1'
#
loop_
_entity.id
_entity.type
_entity.pdbx_description
1 polymer ?
#
loop_
_entity_poly.entity_id
_entity_poly.type
_entity_poly.pdbx_seq_one_letter_code
_entity_poly.pdbx_strand_id
1 'polypeptide(L)'
;MRLIEDFNAVPTLRFLMVTRIVIWAWNHPNIVRSISQMLDNLNEIEVEQMWEEILDHVRAIVQSIVGIPEGVRPDLDAVIIPIGFHIREMRTFMNYCPFLPSSHIEFPVDFWTPYGTVDITRQDAIQVRNERRQMGFRYNLACHDCFEDMVEELFPLLTPPLIYDFRQMNPQNELLSYWTHRMMESLEYFVLLNFFVDVGGGPNVANKLAFQYTLKDGSKSGIEYFSRKLPFEDFEYVTRYFLFYLDERPDTLWTRAGFLPIPPKEHYSDSTYFLLSRFDEEQRNTILPGLHTAVMLNFLMYPFYGLFNTYGNIWRSNFSCQDFEQLLTRIVILRILNTNFFEYHLFADLYRSCPEAYKLEIRNSATERHNAGNLVAGLMLELMTNFDAR
;
A
#
# COMPACT_ATOMS: atom_id res chain seq x y z
N MET A 1 -6.14 -18.31 26.72
CA MET A 1 -4.86 -18.05 26.03
C MET A 1 -4.83 -18.77 24.67
N ARG A 2 -5.80 -18.46 23.79
CA ARG A 2 -5.97 -19.02 22.42
C ARG A 2 -6.73 -17.99 21.56
N LEU A 3 -6.13 -16.83 21.29
CA LEU A 3 -6.68 -15.79 20.42
C LEU A 3 -5.59 -15.04 19.63
N ILE A 4 -4.43 -15.69 19.38
CA ILE A 4 -3.33 -15.12 18.54
C ILE A 4 -3.15 -15.95 17.25
N GLU A 5 -4.15 -16.71 16.81
CA GLU A 5 -4.03 -17.57 15.61
C GLU A 5 -4.69 -16.99 14.33
N ASP A 6 -5.56 -15.97 14.42
CA ASP A 6 -6.25 -15.43 13.23
C ASP A 6 -5.51 -14.31 12.48
N PHE A 7 -4.39 -13.82 13.02
CA PHE A 7 -3.58 -12.78 12.37
C PHE A 7 -2.50 -13.38 11.43
N ASN A 8 -2.12 -14.64 11.63
CA ASN A 8 -1.26 -15.37 10.70
C ASN A 8 -2.08 -16.43 9.96
N ALA A 9 -3.15 -16.03 9.26
CA ALA A 9 -3.86 -16.96 8.40
C ALA A 9 -2.90 -17.45 7.29
N VAL A 10 -2.15 -18.50 7.60
CA VAL A 10 -1.26 -19.19 6.68
C VAL A 10 -2.13 -19.54 5.49
N PRO A 11 -1.80 -19.05 4.28
CA PRO A 11 -2.68 -19.28 3.16
C PRO A 11 -2.85 -20.78 2.97
N THR A 12 -4.07 -21.20 2.66
CA THR A 12 -4.34 -22.62 2.44
C THR A 12 -3.43 -23.15 1.33
N LEU A 13 -3.08 -24.43 1.38
CA LEU A 13 -2.27 -25.06 0.32
C LEU A 13 -2.86 -24.84 -1.08
N ARG A 14 -4.19 -24.83 -1.17
CA ARG A 14 -4.93 -24.54 -2.40
C ARG A 14 -4.64 -23.13 -2.92
N PHE A 15 -4.74 -22.12 -2.04
CA PHE A 15 -4.41 -20.74 -2.41
C PHE A 15 -2.94 -20.59 -2.79
N LEU A 16 -2.01 -21.13 -1.99
CA LEU A 16 -0.57 -21.10 -2.31
C LEU A 16 -0.25 -21.67 -3.69
N MET A 17 -0.88 -22.80 -4.04
CA MET A 17 -0.74 -23.44 -5.35
C MET A 17 -1.28 -22.55 -6.46
N VAL A 18 -2.50 -22.04 -6.30
CA VAL A 18 -3.19 -21.14 -7.25
C VAL A 18 -2.35 -19.89 -7.51
N THR A 19 -1.92 -19.20 -6.45
CA THR A 19 -1.07 -18.01 -6.52
C THR A 19 0.24 -18.30 -7.23
N ARG A 20 0.92 -19.42 -6.93
CA ARG A 20 2.17 -19.80 -7.61
C ARG A 20 2.01 -20.07 -9.10
N ILE A 21 0.93 -20.72 -9.51
CA ILE A 21 0.64 -20.97 -10.93
C ILE A 21 0.46 -19.63 -11.67
N VAL A 22 -0.27 -18.70 -11.07
CA VAL A 22 -0.53 -17.39 -11.68
C VAL A 22 0.72 -16.51 -11.69
N ILE A 23 1.53 -16.50 -10.63
CA ILE A 23 2.86 -15.86 -10.63
C ILE A 23 3.72 -16.41 -11.77
N TRP A 24 3.74 -17.73 -11.95
CA TRP A 24 4.50 -18.35 -13.04
C TRP A 24 4.02 -17.86 -14.41
N ALA A 25 2.71 -17.76 -14.62
CA ALA A 25 2.15 -17.25 -15.87
C ALA A 25 2.51 -15.77 -16.12
N TRP A 26 2.45 -14.93 -15.10
CA TRP A 26 2.89 -13.52 -15.17
C TRP A 26 4.39 -13.36 -15.45
N ASN A 27 5.20 -14.32 -15.02
CA ASN A 27 6.63 -14.36 -15.28
C ASN A 27 7.01 -15.01 -16.62
N HIS A 28 6.03 -15.37 -17.45
CA HIS A 28 6.31 -15.89 -18.78
C HIS A 28 7.06 -14.82 -19.62
N PRO A 29 8.15 -15.17 -20.32
CA PRO A 29 9.02 -14.18 -20.98
C PRO A 29 8.32 -13.22 -21.94
N ASN A 30 7.28 -13.70 -22.63
CA ASN A 30 6.48 -12.84 -23.52
C ASN A 30 5.64 -11.83 -22.75
N ILE A 31 5.06 -12.22 -21.60
CA ILE A 31 4.30 -11.32 -20.72
C ILE A 31 5.21 -10.25 -20.15
N VAL A 32 6.36 -10.65 -19.60
CA VAL A 32 7.36 -9.71 -19.07
C VAL A 32 7.80 -8.70 -20.13
N ARG A 33 8.02 -9.15 -21.37
CA ARG A 33 8.38 -8.28 -22.50
C ARG A 33 7.26 -7.27 -22.82
N SER A 34 6.00 -7.72 -22.89
CA SER A 34 4.86 -6.83 -23.15
C SER A 34 4.68 -5.79 -22.03
N ILE A 35 4.85 -6.19 -20.77
CA ILE A 35 4.81 -5.26 -19.63
C ILE A 35 5.91 -4.21 -19.73
N SER A 36 7.13 -4.59 -20.11
CA SER A 36 8.22 -3.62 -20.32
C SER A 36 7.89 -2.63 -21.44
N GLN A 37 7.37 -3.11 -22.57
CA GLN A 37 6.98 -2.26 -23.69
C GLN A 37 5.86 -1.27 -23.33
N MET A 38 4.95 -1.64 -22.41
CA MET A 38 3.83 -0.79 -22.00
C MET A 38 4.25 0.54 -21.42
N LEU A 39 5.41 0.54 -20.79
CA LEU A 39 5.88 1.62 -19.97
C LEU A 39 6.80 2.57 -20.74
N ASP A 40 7.24 2.16 -21.92
CA ASP A 40 8.18 2.88 -22.77
C ASP A 40 7.47 3.79 -23.79
N ASN A 41 6.68 4.78 -23.32
CA ASN A 41 6.08 5.88 -24.11
C ASN A 41 4.66 5.65 -24.68
N LEU A 42 3.80 4.88 -24.03
CA LEU A 42 2.37 4.82 -24.38
C LEU A 42 1.56 5.94 -23.69
N ASN A 43 0.51 6.43 -24.34
CA ASN A 43 -0.50 7.26 -23.67
C ASN A 43 -1.45 6.38 -22.81
N GLU A 44 -2.21 6.99 -21.92
CA GLU A 44 -3.06 6.27 -20.95
C GLU A 44 -4.05 5.29 -21.60
N ILE A 45 -4.64 5.64 -22.75
CA ILE A 45 -5.58 4.76 -23.46
C ILE A 45 -4.88 3.54 -24.04
N GLU A 46 -3.68 3.73 -24.62
CA GLU A 46 -2.86 2.65 -25.17
C GLU A 46 -2.36 1.72 -24.06
N VAL A 47 -2.01 2.27 -22.90
CA VAL A 47 -1.64 1.49 -21.71
C VAL A 47 -2.79 0.58 -21.29
N GLU A 48 -4.02 1.08 -21.22
CA GLU A 48 -5.18 0.26 -20.83
C GLU A 48 -5.50 -0.83 -21.86
N GLN A 49 -5.47 -0.52 -23.15
CA GLN A 49 -5.72 -1.52 -24.20
C GLN A 49 -4.69 -2.64 -24.16
N MET A 50 -3.41 -2.29 -24.05
CA MET A 50 -2.36 -3.30 -23.99
C MET A 50 -2.37 -4.08 -22.67
N TRP A 51 -2.82 -3.45 -21.58
CA TRP A 51 -3.01 -4.15 -20.32
C TRP A 51 -4.07 -5.25 -20.42
N GLU A 52 -5.20 -4.99 -21.07
CA GLU A 52 -6.22 -6.02 -21.33
C GLU A 52 -5.70 -7.15 -22.23
N GLU A 53 -4.91 -6.84 -23.27
CA GLU A 53 -4.26 -7.87 -24.10
C GLU A 53 -3.28 -8.74 -23.28
N ILE A 54 -2.52 -8.13 -22.36
CA ILE A 54 -1.63 -8.85 -21.45
C ILE A 54 -2.44 -9.77 -20.53
N LEU A 55 -3.56 -9.29 -19.97
CA LEU A 55 -4.44 -10.09 -19.12
C LEU A 55 -5.00 -11.31 -19.86
N ASP A 56 -5.45 -11.13 -21.11
CA ASP A 56 -5.97 -12.22 -21.92
C ASP A 56 -4.89 -13.25 -22.27
N HIS A 57 -3.66 -12.81 -22.54
CA HIS A 57 -2.54 -13.72 -22.72
C HIS A 57 -2.21 -14.51 -21.45
N VAL A 58 -2.24 -13.88 -20.27
CA VAL A 58 -2.03 -14.59 -18.99
C VAL A 58 -3.14 -15.61 -18.75
N ARG A 59 -4.41 -15.25 -18.99
CA ARG A 59 -5.53 -16.19 -18.92
C ARG A 59 -5.34 -17.38 -19.86
N ALA A 60 -4.94 -17.14 -21.10
CA ALA A 60 -4.69 -18.20 -22.08
C ALA A 60 -3.57 -19.14 -21.63
N ILE A 61 -2.47 -18.59 -21.06
CA ILE A 61 -1.39 -19.39 -20.49
C ILE A 61 -1.92 -20.28 -19.36
N VAL A 62 -2.65 -19.71 -18.40
CA VAL A 62 -3.22 -20.45 -17.25
C VAL A 62 -4.20 -21.53 -17.73
N GLN A 63 -5.06 -21.22 -18.70
CA GLN A 63 -6.02 -22.17 -19.26
C GLN A 63 -5.35 -23.33 -20.01
N SER A 64 -4.18 -23.09 -20.62
CA SER A 64 -3.42 -24.11 -21.35
C SER A 64 -2.75 -25.17 -20.47
N ILE A 65 -2.68 -24.95 -19.14
CA ILE A 65 -2.02 -25.88 -18.22
C ILE A 65 -2.85 -27.15 -18.08
N VAL A 66 -2.28 -28.26 -18.54
CA VAL A 66 -2.90 -29.59 -18.46
C VAL A 66 -2.87 -30.11 -17.02
N GLY A 67 -3.96 -30.72 -16.58
CA GLY A 67 -4.04 -31.38 -15.26
C GLY A 67 -4.55 -30.49 -14.12
N ILE A 68 -4.91 -29.23 -14.38
CA ILE A 68 -5.62 -28.39 -13.41
C ILE A 68 -7.07 -28.87 -13.31
N PRO A 69 -7.57 -29.24 -12.11
CA PRO A 69 -8.96 -29.62 -11.92
C PRO A 69 -9.90 -28.45 -12.25
N GLU A 70 -11.03 -28.73 -12.93
CA GLU A 70 -12.02 -27.70 -13.31
C GLU A 70 -12.51 -26.87 -12.12
N GLY A 71 -12.66 -27.49 -10.94
CA GLY A 71 -13.07 -26.79 -9.73
C GLY A 71 -12.04 -25.79 -9.18
N VAL A 72 -10.81 -25.73 -9.70
CA VAL A 72 -9.74 -24.79 -9.30
C VAL A 72 -9.65 -23.59 -10.25
N ARG A 73 -10.22 -23.69 -11.46
CA ARG A 73 -10.15 -22.61 -12.46
C ARG A 73 -10.73 -21.27 -11.99
N PRO A 74 -11.89 -21.24 -11.28
CA PRO A 74 -12.40 -19.99 -10.75
C PRO A 74 -11.43 -19.29 -9.79
N ASP A 75 -10.68 -20.06 -8.99
CA ASP A 75 -9.70 -19.50 -8.06
C ASP A 75 -8.49 -18.92 -8.80
N LEU A 76 -8.07 -19.55 -9.90
CA LEU A 76 -7.00 -19.03 -10.74
C LEU A 76 -7.41 -17.70 -11.37
N ASP A 77 -8.59 -17.64 -11.98
CA ASP A 77 -9.12 -16.42 -12.57
C ASP A 77 -9.26 -15.29 -11.53
N ALA A 78 -9.69 -15.64 -10.31
CA ALA A 78 -9.81 -14.69 -9.21
C ALA A 78 -8.47 -14.06 -8.80
N VAL A 79 -7.33 -14.76 -8.98
CA VAL A 79 -6.01 -14.23 -8.60
C VAL A 79 -5.20 -13.61 -9.74
N ILE A 80 -5.58 -13.81 -11.02
CA ILE A 80 -4.89 -13.24 -12.19
C ILE A 80 -4.85 -11.72 -12.14
N ILE A 81 -6.02 -11.09 -12.02
CA ILE A 81 -6.16 -9.64 -12.02
C ILE A 81 -5.42 -8.99 -10.83
N PRO A 82 -5.58 -9.46 -9.58
CA PRO A 82 -4.86 -8.87 -8.43
C PRO A 82 -3.35 -8.85 -8.62
N ILE A 83 -2.78 -10.00 -8.98
CA ILE A 83 -1.33 -10.14 -9.15
C ILE A 83 -0.85 -9.27 -10.30
N GLY A 84 -1.57 -9.25 -11.43
CA GLY A 84 -1.26 -8.38 -12.54
C GLY A 84 -1.24 -6.92 -12.15
N PHE A 85 -2.30 -6.46 -11.48
CA PHE A 85 -2.40 -5.08 -11.03
C PHE A 85 -1.24 -4.69 -10.12
N HIS A 86 -0.86 -5.58 -9.19
CA HIS A 86 0.32 -5.39 -8.36
C HIS A 86 1.60 -5.19 -9.19
N ILE A 87 1.82 -6.02 -10.23
CA ILE A 87 2.95 -5.85 -11.16
C ILE A 87 2.90 -4.48 -11.84
N ARG A 88 1.71 -4.08 -12.31
CA ARG A 88 1.51 -2.80 -12.99
C ARG A 88 1.81 -1.62 -12.06
N GLU A 89 1.30 -1.62 -10.83
CA GLU A 89 1.57 -0.55 -9.85
C GLU A 89 3.06 -0.49 -9.51
N MET A 90 3.69 -1.63 -9.25
CA MET A 90 5.13 -1.68 -8.96
C MET A 90 5.95 -1.13 -10.11
N ARG A 91 5.63 -1.55 -11.34
CA ARG A 91 6.27 -1.05 -12.56
C ARG A 91 6.11 0.45 -12.74
N THR A 92 4.90 0.94 -12.54
CA THR A 92 4.58 2.37 -12.60
C THR A 92 5.42 3.12 -11.59
N PHE A 93 5.42 2.69 -10.33
CA PHE A 93 6.23 3.27 -9.28
C PHE A 93 7.73 3.31 -9.62
N MET A 94 8.29 2.20 -10.10
CA MET A 94 9.71 2.13 -10.46
C MET A 94 10.10 3.08 -11.59
N ASN A 95 9.23 3.33 -12.57
CA ASN A 95 9.53 4.25 -13.69
C ASN A 95 9.52 5.71 -13.28
N TYR A 96 8.65 6.05 -12.34
CA TYR A 96 8.48 7.41 -11.86
C TYR A 96 9.37 7.70 -10.65
N CYS A 97 9.95 6.68 -10.02
CA CYS A 97 10.89 6.86 -8.93
C CYS A 97 12.21 7.38 -9.53
N PRO A 98 12.58 8.65 -9.30
CA PRO A 98 13.74 9.27 -9.96
C PRO A 98 15.07 8.62 -9.57
N PHE A 99 15.05 7.77 -8.55
CA PHE A 99 16.21 7.07 -8.04
C PHE A 99 16.34 5.65 -8.61
N LEU A 100 15.27 5.03 -9.10
CA LEU A 100 15.32 3.69 -9.69
C LEU A 100 15.54 3.81 -11.21
N PRO A 101 16.66 3.34 -11.78
CA PRO A 101 16.80 3.31 -13.23
C PRO A 101 15.69 2.44 -13.83
N SER A 102 14.92 3.01 -14.76
CA SER A 102 13.81 2.35 -15.48
C SER A 102 14.20 1.05 -16.19
N SER A 103 15.50 0.84 -16.41
CA SER A 103 16.03 -0.31 -17.11
C SER A 103 16.24 -1.52 -16.19
N HIS A 104 15.31 -2.48 -16.31
CA HIS A 104 15.47 -3.90 -16.01
C HIS A 104 15.47 -4.35 -14.54
N ILE A 105 14.46 -3.94 -13.76
CA ILE A 105 14.09 -4.77 -12.61
C ILE A 105 13.26 -5.94 -13.14
N GLU A 106 13.86 -7.12 -13.21
CA GLU A 106 13.11 -8.37 -13.36
C GLU A 106 12.46 -8.70 -12.00
N PHE A 107 11.28 -9.33 -12.02
CA PHE A 107 10.64 -9.87 -10.82
C PHE A 107 10.77 -11.40 -10.77
N PRO A 108 11.99 -11.96 -10.55
CA PRO A 108 12.16 -13.39 -10.31
C PRO A 108 11.05 -13.96 -9.45
N VAL A 109 10.65 -15.19 -9.76
CA VAL A 109 9.62 -15.94 -8.99
C VAL A 109 9.92 -15.96 -7.49
N ASP A 110 11.20 -15.85 -7.11
CA ASP A 110 11.65 -15.84 -5.72
C ASP A 110 11.35 -14.54 -4.94
N PHE A 111 10.88 -13.48 -5.61
CA PHE A 111 10.50 -12.21 -4.98
C PHE A 111 9.02 -12.10 -4.67
N TRP A 112 8.27 -13.18 -4.84
CA TRP A 112 6.84 -13.17 -4.57
C TRP A 112 6.54 -13.69 -3.17
N THR A 113 5.67 -12.97 -2.46
CA THR A 113 5.10 -13.42 -1.20
C THR A 113 4.15 -14.60 -1.46
N PRO A 114 3.82 -15.40 -0.42
CA PRO A 114 2.79 -16.42 -0.50
C PRO A 114 1.41 -15.90 -0.94
N TYR A 115 1.18 -14.59 -0.86
CA TYR A 115 -0.07 -13.93 -1.24
C TYR A 115 -0.07 -13.42 -2.67
N GLY A 116 1.03 -13.51 -3.42
CA GLY A 116 1.09 -12.99 -4.79
C GLY A 116 1.31 -11.50 -4.85
N THR A 117 1.96 -10.94 -3.83
CA THR A 117 2.54 -9.59 -3.86
C THR A 117 4.05 -9.69 -3.96
N VAL A 118 4.76 -8.62 -4.29
CA VAL A 118 6.22 -8.58 -4.35
C VAL A 118 6.78 -8.30 -2.95
N ASP A 119 7.78 -9.08 -2.54
CA ASP A 119 8.62 -8.84 -1.37
C ASP A 119 9.66 -7.76 -1.72
N ILE A 120 9.20 -6.51 -1.64
CA ILE A 120 9.97 -5.30 -1.98
C ILE A 120 11.24 -5.23 -1.13
N THR A 121 11.11 -5.45 0.19
CA THR A 121 12.25 -5.40 1.10
C THR A 121 13.33 -6.42 0.72
N ARG A 122 12.96 -7.64 0.35
CA ARG A 122 13.95 -8.63 -0.12
C ARG A 122 14.58 -8.23 -1.45
N GLN A 123 13.79 -7.70 -2.38
CA GLN A 123 14.29 -7.21 -3.65
C GLN A 123 15.29 -6.07 -3.44
N ASP A 124 14.95 -5.12 -2.58
CA ASP A 124 15.76 -3.95 -2.30
C ASP A 124 17.06 -4.31 -1.59
N ALA A 125 17.03 -5.27 -0.66
CA ALA A 125 18.26 -5.82 -0.05
C ALA A 125 19.22 -6.40 -1.10
N ILE A 126 18.72 -7.00 -2.18
CA ILE A 126 19.54 -7.51 -3.29
C ILE A 126 20.08 -6.35 -4.13
N GLN A 127 19.27 -5.34 -4.42
CA GLN A 127 19.70 -4.16 -5.17
C GLN A 127 20.77 -3.35 -4.43
N VAL A 128 20.65 -3.21 -3.11
CA VAL A 128 21.65 -2.56 -2.25
C VAL A 128 23.00 -3.29 -2.30
N ARG A 129 23.00 -4.63 -2.42
CA ARG A 129 24.23 -5.43 -2.53
C ARG A 129 24.80 -5.50 -3.94
N ASN A 130 24.09 -5.01 -4.96
CA ASN A 130 24.55 -5.05 -6.34
C ASN A 130 25.58 -3.95 -6.62
N GLU A 131 26.87 -4.32 -6.63
CA GLU A 131 28.00 -3.41 -6.89
C GLU A 131 27.96 -2.71 -8.26
N ARG A 132 27.15 -3.20 -9.22
CA ARG A 132 26.96 -2.53 -10.52
C ARG A 132 26.10 -1.26 -10.41
N ARG A 133 25.38 -1.08 -9.30
CA ARG A 133 24.56 0.12 -9.05
C ARG A 133 25.42 1.23 -8.43
N GLN A 134 25.04 2.48 -8.72
CA GLN A 134 25.75 3.65 -8.19
C GLN A 134 25.67 3.70 -6.66
N MET A 135 26.74 4.20 -6.02
CA MET A 135 26.84 4.24 -4.55
C MET A 135 25.69 5.03 -3.91
N GLY A 136 25.36 6.21 -4.46
CA GLY A 136 24.27 7.04 -3.93
C GLY A 136 22.91 6.33 -3.98
N PHE A 137 22.66 5.54 -5.03
CA PHE A 137 21.44 4.73 -5.15
C PHE A 137 21.38 3.64 -4.06
N ARG A 138 22.46 2.87 -3.92
CA ARG A 138 22.55 1.79 -2.93
C ARG A 138 22.35 2.32 -1.52
N TYR A 139 23.00 3.44 -1.19
CA TYR A 139 22.85 4.08 0.11
C TYR A 139 21.44 4.61 0.35
N ASN A 140 20.82 5.27 -0.64
CA ASN A 140 19.45 5.74 -0.51
C ASN A 140 18.46 4.60 -0.23
N LEU A 141 18.54 3.52 -1.02
CA LEU A 141 17.67 2.38 -0.86
C LEU A 141 17.86 1.70 0.51
N ALA A 142 19.11 1.55 0.98
CA ALA A 142 19.41 1.06 2.32
C ALA A 142 18.81 1.93 3.44
N CYS A 143 18.83 3.26 3.27
CA CYS A 143 18.22 4.20 4.20
C CYS A 143 16.69 4.07 4.23
N HIS A 144 16.06 4.00 3.06
CA HIS A 144 14.60 3.90 2.92
C HIS A 144 14.05 2.62 3.57
N ASP A 145 14.69 1.47 3.34
CA ASP A 145 14.30 0.19 3.95
C ASP A 145 14.90 -0.07 5.32
N CYS A 146 15.66 0.88 5.86
CA CYS A 146 16.28 0.80 7.17
C CYS A 146 17.18 -0.44 7.35
N PHE A 147 17.95 -0.80 6.32
CA PHE A 147 19.01 -1.82 6.41
C PHE A 147 20.22 -1.25 7.17
N GLU A 148 20.10 -1.14 8.50
CA GLU A 148 21.08 -0.48 9.40
C GLU A 148 22.52 -0.94 9.13
N ASP A 149 22.74 -2.25 8.97
CA ASP A 149 24.04 -2.85 8.65
C ASP A 149 24.61 -2.36 7.31
N MET A 150 23.77 -2.30 6.27
CA MET A 150 24.18 -1.83 4.95
C MET A 150 24.36 -0.31 4.91
N VAL A 151 23.57 0.45 5.67
CA VAL A 151 23.74 1.90 5.80
C VAL A 151 25.11 2.21 6.41
N GLU A 152 25.48 1.51 7.49
CA GLU A 152 26.77 1.65 8.16
C GLU A 152 27.95 1.23 7.26
N GLU A 153 27.79 0.18 6.45
CA GLU A 153 28.80 -0.27 5.49
C GLU A 153 29.01 0.74 4.34
N LEU A 154 27.91 1.30 3.81
CA LEU A 154 27.94 2.16 2.62
C LEU A 154 28.33 3.60 2.94
N PHE A 155 27.97 4.13 4.11
CA PHE A 155 28.20 5.54 4.47
C PHE A 155 29.68 5.98 4.31
N PRO A 156 30.70 5.22 4.78
CA PRO A 156 32.10 5.60 4.62
C PRO A 156 32.57 5.66 3.17
N LEU A 157 31.83 5.05 2.24
CA LEU A 157 32.15 5.01 0.81
C LEU A 157 31.53 6.20 0.05
N LEU A 158 30.73 7.04 0.71
CA LEU A 158 30.11 8.20 0.09
C LEU A 158 31.10 9.33 -0.13
N THR A 159 30.97 10.00 -1.27
CA THR A 159 31.73 11.22 -1.55
C THR A 159 31.17 12.42 -0.77
N PRO A 160 31.98 13.44 -0.43
CA PRO A 160 31.49 14.64 0.25
C PRO A 160 30.32 15.36 -0.42
N PRO A 161 30.23 15.47 -1.77
CA PRO A 161 29.05 16.03 -2.42
C PRO A 161 27.77 15.23 -2.14
N LEU A 162 27.83 13.90 -2.20
CA LEU A 162 26.68 13.05 -1.87
C LEU A 162 26.24 13.22 -0.40
N ILE A 163 27.19 13.28 0.54
CA ILE A 163 26.88 13.54 1.95
C ILE A 163 26.22 14.93 2.11
N TYR A 164 26.73 15.94 1.40
CA TYR A 164 26.15 17.28 1.40
C TYR A 164 24.74 17.30 0.82
N ASP A 165 24.45 16.52 -0.21
CA ASP A 165 23.13 16.44 -0.82
C ASP A 165 22.14 15.68 0.08
N PHE A 166 22.57 14.54 0.62
CA PHE A 166 21.73 13.63 1.42
C PHE A 166 21.38 14.18 2.80
N ARG A 167 22.21 15.07 3.37
CA ARG A 167 21.86 15.77 4.61
C ARG A 167 20.80 16.85 4.41
N GLN A 168 20.60 17.35 3.18
CA GLN A 168 19.57 18.37 2.96
C GLN A 168 18.20 17.76 3.18
N MET A 169 17.32 18.50 3.88
CA MET A 169 15.94 18.07 3.99
C MET A 169 15.25 18.17 2.65
N ASN A 170 14.97 17.01 2.08
CA ASN A 170 14.05 16.84 0.99
C ASN A 170 12.82 16.10 1.54
N PRO A 171 11.60 16.67 1.46
CA PRO A 171 10.35 16.00 1.83
C PRO A 171 10.03 14.71 1.04
N GLN A 172 10.94 14.29 0.16
CA GLN A 172 10.86 13.06 -0.63
C GLN A 172 11.84 11.99 -0.13
N ASN A 173 12.71 12.31 0.83
CA ASN A 173 13.80 11.45 1.30
C ASN A 173 14.13 11.74 2.79
N GLU A 174 13.14 11.91 3.64
CA GLU A 174 13.36 12.24 5.07
C GLU A 174 14.17 11.17 5.80
N LEU A 175 14.00 9.89 5.45
CA LEU A 175 14.79 8.78 6.01
C LEU A 175 16.26 8.86 5.60
N LEU A 176 16.55 9.26 4.37
CA LEU A 176 17.93 9.48 3.91
C LEU A 176 18.61 10.58 4.72
N SER A 177 17.89 11.67 4.99
CA SER A 177 18.37 12.75 5.85
C SER A 177 18.58 12.29 7.29
N TYR A 178 17.63 11.53 7.86
CA TYR A 178 17.76 10.93 9.19
C TYR A 178 19.03 10.08 9.31
N TRP A 179 19.22 9.13 8.39
CA TRP A 179 20.36 8.22 8.41
C TRP A 179 21.68 8.96 8.21
N THR A 180 21.72 9.93 7.29
CA THR A 180 22.91 10.77 7.07
C THR A 180 23.27 11.56 8.33
N HIS A 181 22.28 12.17 8.99
CA HIS A 181 22.52 12.88 10.25
C HIS A 181 22.94 11.95 11.40
N ARG A 182 22.36 10.74 11.47
CA ARG A 182 22.76 9.69 12.42
C ARG A 182 24.22 9.30 12.24
N MET A 183 24.63 9.01 11.01
CA MET A 183 26.01 8.61 10.70
C MET A 183 27.02 9.74 10.93
N MET A 184 26.60 11.00 10.79
CA MET A 184 27.40 12.18 11.11
C MET A 184 27.38 12.57 12.60
N GLU A 185 26.73 11.80 13.47
CA GLU A 185 26.53 12.12 14.89
C GLU A 185 25.87 13.50 15.11
N SER A 186 24.95 13.88 14.23
CA SER A 186 24.35 15.23 14.16
C SER A 186 22.81 15.20 14.22
N LEU A 187 22.23 14.21 14.90
CA LEU A 187 20.77 14.06 15.03
C LEU A 187 20.08 15.25 15.69
N GLU A 188 20.76 15.99 16.57
CA GLU A 188 20.20 17.21 17.16
C GLU A 188 19.84 18.25 16.08
N TYR A 189 20.69 18.37 15.05
CA TYR A 189 20.41 19.26 13.93
C TYR A 189 19.23 18.77 13.09
N PHE A 190 19.12 17.46 12.85
CA PHE A 190 17.95 16.87 12.20
C PHE A 190 16.65 17.16 12.95
N VAL A 191 16.67 17.06 14.28
CA VAL A 191 15.51 17.39 15.13
C VAL A 191 15.17 18.88 15.02
N LEU A 192 16.18 19.76 15.11
CA LEU A 192 15.99 21.21 14.98
C LEU A 192 15.38 21.61 13.64
N LEU A 193 15.80 20.94 12.57
CA LEU A 193 15.25 21.14 11.24
C LEU A 193 13.76 20.76 11.16
N ASN A 194 13.29 19.83 12.01
CA ASN A 194 11.92 19.32 12.01
C ASN A 194 11.04 19.84 13.16
N PHE A 195 11.37 21.01 13.72
CA PHE A 195 10.73 21.56 14.93
C PHE A 195 9.20 21.80 14.81
N PHE A 196 8.66 21.85 13.58
CA PHE A 196 7.22 22.03 13.33
C PHE A 196 6.41 20.73 13.38
N VAL A 197 7.07 19.59 13.56
CA VAL A 197 6.39 18.29 13.65
C VAL A 197 6.09 18.02 15.13
N ASP A 198 4.81 17.98 15.48
CA ASP A 198 4.36 17.64 16.82
C ASP A 198 4.59 16.14 17.08
N VAL A 199 5.75 15.82 17.63
CA VAL A 199 6.17 14.44 17.96
C VAL A 199 6.17 14.15 19.47
N GLY A 200 5.80 15.14 20.28
CA GLY A 200 6.05 15.14 21.72
C GLY A 200 7.57 15.18 22.01
N GLY A 201 7.97 16.09 22.90
CA GLY A 201 9.37 16.15 23.36
C GLY A 201 9.79 14.88 24.12
N GLY A 202 11.08 14.76 24.43
CA GLY A 202 11.60 13.72 25.32
C GLY A 202 12.80 12.95 24.75
N PRO A 203 13.20 11.85 25.41
CA PRO A 203 14.17 10.93 24.83
C PRO A 203 13.59 10.34 23.51
N ASN A 204 14.45 10.03 22.54
CA ASN A 204 14.09 9.41 21.26
C ASN A 204 13.34 10.28 20.23
N VAL A 205 13.30 11.61 20.37
CA VAL A 205 12.63 12.51 19.39
C VAL A 205 13.05 12.22 17.94
N ALA A 206 14.34 11.96 17.69
CA ALA A 206 14.81 11.61 16.35
C ALA A 206 14.19 10.30 15.82
N ASN A 207 14.05 9.27 16.66
CA ASN A 207 13.40 8.01 16.27
C ASN A 207 11.89 8.17 16.10
N LYS A 208 11.23 9.03 16.89
CA LYS A 208 9.80 9.36 16.73
C LYS A 208 9.55 10.05 15.39
N LEU A 209 10.39 11.04 15.05
CA LEU A 209 10.36 11.71 13.75
C LEU A 209 10.57 10.72 12.61
N ALA A 210 11.63 9.90 12.69
CA ALA A 210 11.90 8.87 11.69
C ALA A 210 10.72 7.89 11.54
N PHE A 211 10.15 7.43 12.64
CA PHE A 211 8.97 6.58 12.63
C PHE A 211 7.78 7.25 11.94
N GLN A 212 7.52 8.53 12.24
CA GLN A 212 6.48 9.29 11.53
C GLN A 212 6.73 9.41 10.02
N TYR A 213 7.97 9.54 9.58
CA TYR A 213 8.28 9.51 8.14
C TYR A 213 7.99 8.14 7.55
N THR A 214 8.42 7.04 8.21
CA THR A 214 8.10 5.69 7.71
C THR A 214 6.60 5.44 7.61
N LEU A 215 5.81 5.99 8.54
CA LEU A 215 4.36 5.93 8.50
C LEU A 215 3.81 6.69 7.29
N LYS A 216 4.26 7.95 7.08
CA LYS A 216 3.88 8.78 5.94
C LYS A 216 4.32 8.23 4.59
N ASP A 217 5.36 7.41 4.55
CA ASP A 217 5.85 6.77 3.32
C ASP A 217 5.19 5.40 3.10
N GLY A 218 4.52 4.84 4.12
CA GLY A 218 4.02 3.46 4.10
C GLY A 218 5.14 2.41 4.08
N SER A 219 6.36 2.76 4.51
CA SER A 219 7.50 1.84 4.52
C SER A 219 7.34 0.81 5.63
N LYS A 220 6.85 -0.39 5.29
CA LYS A 220 6.68 -1.51 6.24
C LYS A 220 7.99 -1.85 6.95
N SER A 221 9.09 -1.98 6.21
CA SER A 221 10.44 -2.25 6.73
C SER A 221 10.87 -1.18 7.74
N GLY A 222 10.67 0.09 7.39
CA GLY A 222 10.95 1.22 8.27
C GLY A 222 10.08 1.24 9.54
N ILE A 223 8.77 0.99 9.40
CA ILE A 223 7.83 0.92 10.51
C ILE A 223 8.22 -0.21 11.47
N GLU A 224 8.53 -1.40 10.95
CA GLU A 224 9.01 -2.52 11.76
C GLU A 224 10.29 -2.16 12.50
N TYR A 225 11.25 -1.56 11.80
CA TYR A 225 12.54 -1.16 12.38
C TYR A 225 12.38 -0.15 13.53
N PHE A 226 11.69 0.97 13.29
CA PHE A 226 11.56 2.02 14.32
C PHE A 226 10.60 1.65 15.44
N SER A 227 9.59 0.80 15.19
CA SER A 227 8.72 0.27 16.25
C SER A 227 9.50 -0.48 17.34
N ARG A 228 10.62 -1.12 16.98
CA ARG A 228 11.51 -1.83 17.92
C ARG A 228 12.45 -0.88 18.68
N LYS A 229 12.61 0.36 18.19
CA LYS A 229 13.49 1.38 18.77
C LYS A 229 12.71 2.40 19.62
N LEU A 230 11.39 2.30 19.69
CA LEU A 230 10.52 3.14 20.49
C LEU A 230 9.98 2.39 21.71
N PRO A 231 9.84 3.06 22.88
CA PRO A 231 8.97 2.61 23.95
C PRO A 231 7.54 2.42 23.44
N PHE A 232 6.78 1.53 24.08
CA PHE A 232 5.42 1.21 23.63
C PHE A 232 4.50 2.44 23.67
N GLU A 233 4.64 3.30 24.67
CA GLU A 233 3.85 4.52 24.85
C GLU A 233 4.07 5.50 23.68
N ASP A 234 5.32 5.63 23.24
CA ASP A 234 5.70 6.48 22.12
C ASP A 234 5.20 5.88 20.79
N PHE A 235 5.35 4.56 20.62
CA PHE A 235 4.81 3.84 19.48
C PHE A 235 3.29 4.02 19.37
N GLU A 236 2.56 3.83 20.47
CA GLU A 236 1.10 3.97 20.53
C GLU A 236 0.66 5.39 20.22
N TYR A 237 1.29 6.39 20.85
CA TYR A 237 0.98 7.81 20.61
C TYR A 237 1.15 8.19 19.14
N VAL A 238 2.33 7.89 18.56
CA VAL A 238 2.63 8.23 17.17
C VAL A 238 1.72 7.49 16.20
N THR A 239 1.46 6.20 16.46
CA THR A 239 0.59 5.38 15.62
C THR A 239 -0.85 5.89 15.63
N ARG A 240 -1.41 6.18 16.80
CA ARG A 240 -2.77 6.74 16.91
C ARG A 240 -2.87 8.06 16.14
N TYR A 241 -1.94 8.97 16.38
CA TYR A 241 -1.91 10.27 15.70
C TYR A 241 -1.86 10.11 14.17
N PHE A 242 -1.01 9.20 13.68
CA PHE A 242 -0.89 8.93 12.25
C PHE A 242 -2.16 8.33 11.65
N LEU A 243 -2.78 7.36 12.33
CA LEU A 243 -4.01 6.75 11.84
C LEU A 243 -5.15 7.76 11.77
N PHE A 244 -5.27 8.66 12.75
CA PHE A 244 -6.21 9.78 12.69
C PHE A 244 -5.89 10.74 11.55
N TYR A 245 -4.60 11.08 11.37
CA TYR A 245 -4.14 11.93 10.27
C TYR A 245 -4.51 11.35 8.89
N LEU A 246 -4.33 10.03 8.70
CA LEU A 246 -4.74 9.34 7.47
C LEU A 246 -6.25 9.46 7.22
N ASP A 247 -7.06 9.44 8.27
CA ASP A 247 -8.52 9.51 8.15
C ASP A 247 -8.98 10.93 7.82
N GLU A 248 -8.40 11.95 8.47
CA GLU A 248 -8.75 13.36 8.28
C GLU A 248 -8.26 13.98 6.96
N ARG A 249 -7.21 13.40 6.35
CA ARG A 249 -6.62 13.94 5.11
C ARG A 249 -6.55 12.91 3.98
N PRO A 250 -7.70 12.43 3.48
CA PRO A 250 -7.77 11.51 2.35
C PRO A 250 -6.91 11.98 1.19
N ASP A 251 -7.03 13.27 0.87
CA ASP A 251 -6.38 13.88 -0.27
C ASP A 251 -4.87 13.78 -0.18
N THR A 252 -4.25 13.67 1.01
CA THR A 252 -2.78 13.58 1.09
C THR A 252 -2.20 12.25 0.61
N LEU A 253 -3.00 11.17 0.65
CA LEU A 253 -2.65 9.90 0.00
C LEU A 253 -2.74 9.99 -1.53
N TRP A 254 -3.53 10.92 -2.08
CA TRP A 254 -3.86 10.99 -3.51
C TRP A 254 -3.32 12.23 -4.26
N THR A 255 -3.10 13.36 -3.58
CA THR A 255 -2.84 14.70 -4.18
C THR A 255 -1.44 15.26 -3.91
N ARG A 256 -0.63 14.68 -3.02
CA ARG A 256 0.82 15.00 -3.04
C ARG A 256 1.51 14.49 -4.32
N ALA A 257 0.83 13.64 -5.09
CA ALA A 257 1.28 13.03 -6.34
C ALA A 257 0.96 13.84 -7.61
N GLY A 258 0.84 15.18 -7.51
CA GLY A 258 0.87 16.01 -8.72
C GLY A 258 2.18 15.90 -9.52
N PHE A 259 3.24 15.34 -8.92
CA PHE A 259 4.58 15.24 -9.54
C PHE A 259 5.38 13.96 -9.21
N LEU A 260 4.86 13.03 -8.40
CA LEU A 260 5.60 11.83 -8.00
C LEU A 260 4.68 10.61 -7.92
N PRO A 261 5.19 9.40 -8.23
CA PRO A 261 4.42 8.18 -8.07
C PRO A 261 4.25 7.92 -6.57
N ILE A 262 3.02 7.62 -6.17
CA ILE A 262 2.74 7.09 -4.84
C ILE A 262 3.39 5.70 -4.78
N PRO A 263 4.08 5.32 -3.67
CA PRO A 263 4.47 3.93 -3.45
C PRO A 263 3.27 3.00 -3.69
N PRO A 264 3.45 1.78 -4.23
CA PRO A 264 2.36 0.83 -4.44
C PRO A 264 1.46 0.78 -3.20
N LYS A 265 0.13 0.87 -3.40
CA LYS A 265 -0.84 1.12 -2.30
C LYS A 265 -0.75 0.10 -1.15
N GLU A 266 -0.19 -1.07 -1.44
CA GLU A 266 0.09 -2.15 -0.50
C GLU A 266 1.00 -1.74 0.65
N HIS A 267 1.88 -0.76 0.44
CA HIS A 267 2.72 -0.17 1.50
C HIS A 267 1.88 0.25 2.70
N TYR A 268 0.74 0.90 2.48
CA TYR A 268 -0.12 1.32 3.58
C TYR A 268 -0.94 0.17 4.15
N SER A 269 -1.34 -0.80 3.34
CA SER A 269 -2.17 -1.91 3.82
C SER A 269 -1.38 -2.87 4.70
N ASP A 270 -0.19 -3.27 4.25
CA ASP A 270 0.77 -4.04 5.05
C ASP A 270 1.19 -3.30 6.33
N SER A 271 1.47 -2.00 6.21
CA SER A 271 1.86 -1.16 7.33
C SER A 271 0.74 -1.01 8.35
N THR A 272 -0.48 -0.70 7.88
CA THR A 272 -1.68 -0.59 8.72
C THR A 272 -1.96 -1.90 9.43
N TYR A 273 -1.84 -3.01 8.70
CA TYR A 273 -1.95 -4.35 9.26
C TYR A 273 -0.92 -4.59 10.37
N PHE A 274 0.37 -4.34 10.10
CA PHE A 274 1.43 -4.49 11.08
C PHE A 274 1.13 -3.66 12.33
N LEU A 275 0.81 -2.37 12.18
CA LEU A 275 0.51 -1.48 13.31
C LEU A 275 -0.64 -2.00 14.16
N LEU A 276 -1.75 -2.44 13.55
CA LEU A 276 -2.90 -2.97 14.26
C LEU A 276 -2.62 -4.32 14.94
N SER A 277 -1.70 -5.12 14.41
CA SER A 277 -1.25 -6.37 15.03
C SER A 277 -0.43 -6.14 16.32
N ARG A 278 0.12 -4.93 16.51
CA ARG A 278 0.88 -4.56 17.71
C ARG A 278 0.01 -4.14 18.88
N PHE A 279 -1.24 -3.75 18.63
CA PHE A 279 -2.20 -3.45 19.67
C PHE A 279 -2.83 -4.74 20.23
N ASP A 280 -3.23 -4.73 21.49
CA ASP A 280 -4.12 -5.77 22.01
C ASP A 280 -5.58 -5.55 21.58
N GLU A 281 -6.47 -6.45 21.99
CA GLU A 281 -7.88 -6.39 21.63
C GLU A 281 -8.58 -5.15 22.19
N GLU A 282 -8.28 -4.74 23.42
CA GLU A 282 -8.89 -3.58 24.08
C GLU A 282 -8.45 -2.28 23.38
N GLN A 283 -7.17 -2.18 23.07
CA GLN A 283 -6.59 -1.07 22.32
C GLN A 283 -7.17 -0.99 20.91
N ARG A 284 -7.26 -2.11 20.18
CA ARG A 284 -7.90 -2.13 18.85
C ARG A 284 -9.36 -1.69 18.92
N ASN A 285 -10.12 -2.20 19.89
CA ASN A 285 -11.53 -1.81 20.09
C ASN A 285 -11.70 -0.35 20.47
N THR A 286 -10.67 0.28 21.05
CA THR A 286 -10.67 1.71 21.37
C THR A 286 -10.31 2.58 20.16
N ILE A 287 -9.37 2.13 19.33
CA ILE A 287 -8.81 2.92 18.23
C ILE A 287 -9.63 2.77 16.95
N LEU A 288 -10.02 1.54 16.57
CA LEU A 288 -10.73 1.26 15.32
C LEU A 288 -12.04 2.05 15.14
N PRO A 289 -12.85 2.31 16.19
CA PRO A 289 -14.05 3.13 16.06
C PRO A 289 -13.80 4.59 15.73
N GLY A 290 -12.57 5.10 15.80
CA GLY A 290 -12.22 6.46 15.36
C GLY A 290 -11.48 6.49 14.02
N LEU A 291 -11.29 5.33 13.39
CA LEU A 291 -10.50 5.16 12.17
C LEU A 291 -11.39 4.59 11.09
N HIS A 292 -12.20 5.45 10.49
CA HIS A 292 -13.36 4.97 9.75
C HIS A 292 -13.03 4.62 8.32
N THR A 293 -12.51 5.57 7.55
CA THR A 293 -12.57 5.44 6.10
C THR A 293 -11.23 5.02 5.50
N ALA A 294 -10.12 5.64 5.95
CA ALA A 294 -8.80 5.37 5.37
C ALA A 294 -8.29 3.94 5.68
N VAL A 295 -8.40 3.53 6.95
CA VAL A 295 -7.95 2.19 7.39
C VAL A 295 -8.83 1.09 6.79
N MET A 296 -10.13 1.32 6.63
CA MET A 296 -11.03 0.34 6.03
C MET A 296 -10.74 0.11 4.55
N LEU A 297 -10.42 1.17 3.80
CA LEU A 297 -10.03 1.03 2.39
C LEU A 297 -8.81 0.14 2.23
N ASN A 298 -7.84 0.22 3.13
CA ASN A 298 -6.66 -0.65 3.12
C ASN A 298 -7.04 -2.14 3.30
N PHE A 299 -8.10 -2.46 4.06
CA PHE A 299 -8.54 -3.85 4.23
C PHE A 299 -9.50 -4.32 3.15
N LEU A 300 -10.07 -3.40 2.38
CA LEU A 300 -10.74 -3.71 1.14
C LEU A 300 -9.75 -3.87 -0.02
N MET A 301 -8.44 -3.98 0.22
CA MET A 301 -7.47 -4.29 -0.83
C MET A 301 -6.93 -5.71 -0.70
N TYR A 302 -6.36 -6.23 -1.81
CA TYR A 302 -5.58 -7.46 -1.77
C TYR A 302 -4.41 -7.31 -0.82
N PRO A 303 -3.96 -8.39 -0.16
CA PRO A 303 -4.66 -9.64 0.13
C PRO A 303 -5.47 -9.57 1.45
N PHE A 304 -5.78 -8.36 1.93
CA PHE A 304 -6.24 -8.09 3.31
C PHE A 304 -7.75 -8.23 3.54
N TYR A 305 -8.49 -8.70 2.54
CA TYR A 305 -9.94 -8.95 2.61
C TYR A 305 -10.42 -9.72 3.84
N GLY A 306 -9.63 -10.70 4.31
CA GLY A 306 -9.94 -11.44 5.53
C GLY A 306 -10.09 -10.52 6.75
N LEU A 307 -9.23 -9.50 6.86
CA LEU A 307 -9.25 -8.54 7.95
C LEU A 307 -10.47 -7.63 7.90
N PHE A 308 -10.95 -7.29 6.69
CA PHE A 308 -12.19 -6.54 6.55
C PHE A 308 -13.36 -7.29 7.19
N ASN A 309 -13.42 -8.61 7.00
CA ASN A 309 -14.45 -9.44 7.65
C ASN A 309 -14.24 -9.55 9.16
N THR A 310 -13.00 -9.72 9.61
CA THR A 310 -12.65 -9.79 11.04
C THR A 310 -13.07 -8.52 11.80
N TYR A 311 -12.80 -7.34 11.25
CA TYR A 311 -13.09 -6.06 11.89
C TYR A 311 -14.42 -5.45 11.47
N GLY A 312 -15.07 -6.01 10.45
CA GLY A 312 -16.32 -5.48 9.87
C GLY A 312 -17.42 -5.25 10.89
N ASN A 313 -17.51 -6.08 11.94
CA ASN A 313 -18.52 -5.88 12.98
C ASN A 313 -18.28 -4.64 13.84
N ILE A 314 -17.01 -4.34 14.16
CA ILE A 314 -16.66 -3.13 14.92
C ILE A 314 -17.10 -1.90 14.11
N TRP A 315 -16.83 -1.89 12.82
CA TRP A 315 -17.17 -0.75 11.97
C TRP A 315 -18.66 -0.62 11.71
N ARG A 316 -19.36 -1.74 11.43
CA ARG A 316 -20.83 -1.74 11.26
C ARG A 316 -21.57 -1.13 12.45
N SER A 317 -21.07 -1.35 13.67
CA SER A 317 -21.70 -0.82 14.88
C SER A 317 -21.35 0.64 15.19
N ASN A 318 -20.31 1.20 14.58
CA ASN A 318 -19.79 2.54 14.90
C ASN A 318 -19.87 3.55 13.75
N PHE A 319 -20.28 3.12 12.55
CA PHE A 319 -20.39 4.01 11.39
C PHE A 319 -21.56 4.98 11.48
N SER A 320 -21.25 6.26 11.28
CA SER A 320 -22.24 7.29 10.99
C SER A 320 -22.66 7.25 9.51
N CYS A 321 -23.74 7.95 9.19
CA CYS A 321 -24.17 8.16 7.80
C CYS A 321 -23.05 8.83 6.96
N GLN A 322 -22.34 9.79 7.56
CA GLN A 322 -21.25 10.50 6.91
C GLN A 322 -20.06 9.59 6.61
N ASP A 323 -19.70 8.67 7.51
CA ASP A 323 -18.60 7.72 7.27
C ASP A 323 -18.92 6.79 6.10
N PHE A 324 -20.16 6.29 6.03
CA PHE A 324 -20.63 5.49 4.90
C PHE A 324 -20.58 6.26 3.58
N GLU A 325 -21.03 7.52 3.57
CA GLU A 325 -20.99 8.37 2.39
C GLU A 325 -19.55 8.61 1.92
N GLN A 326 -18.63 8.89 2.86
CA GLN A 326 -17.22 9.07 2.57
C GLN A 326 -16.58 7.80 2.00
N LEU A 327 -16.83 6.64 2.61
CA LEU A 327 -16.33 5.36 2.11
C LEU A 327 -16.83 5.06 0.70
N LEU A 328 -18.12 5.25 0.45
CA LEU A 328 -18.72 5.06 -0.87
C LEU A 328 -18.12 6.01 -1.91
N THR A 329 -17.98 7.29 -1.56
CA THR A 329 -17.35 8.31 -2.41
C THR A 329 -15.93 7.88 -2.79
N ARG A 330 -15.15 7.39 -1.83
CA ARG A 330 -13.76 6.96 -2.08
C ARG A 330 -13.71 5.71 -2.96
N ILE A 331 -14.58 4.72 -2.75
CA ILE A 331 -14.64 3.53 -3.63
C ILE A 331 -14.98 3.94 -5.06
N VAL A 332 -15.90 4.88 -5.25
CA VAL A 332 -16.23 5.40 -6.59
C VAL A 332 -15.04 6.13 -7.22
N ILE A 333 -14.35 6.99 -6.46
CA ILE A 333 -13.12 7.65 -6.96
C ILE A 333 -12.09 6.60 -7.38
N LEU A 334 -11.90 5.56 -6.58
CA LEU A 334 -10.94 4.50 -6.88
C LEU A 334 -11.33 3.67 -8.11
N ARG A 335 -12.64 3.47 -8.33
CA ARG A 335 -13.19 2.88 -9.56
C ARG A 335 -12.95 3.78 -10.77
N ILE A 336 -13.14 5.10 -10.65
CA ILE A 336 -12.86 6.07 -11.73
C ILE A 336 -11.38 6.06 -12.10
N LEU A 337 -10.50 6.02 -11.10
CA LEU A 337 -9.05 5.95 -11.30
C LEU A 337 -8.58 4.60 -11.85
N ASN A 338 -9.50 3.68 -12.15
CA ASN A 338 -9.23 2.32 -12.60
C ASN A 338 -8.23 1.56 -11.70
N THR A 339 -8.20 1.93 -10.42
CA THR A 339 -7.30 1.29 -9.45
C THR A 339 -7.90 0.00 -8.89
N ASN A 340 -8.62 -0.73 -9.76
CA ASN A 340 -9.51 -1.84 -9.48
C ASN A 340 -8.90 -2.88 -8.55
N PHE A 341 -9.08 -2.71 -7.25
CA PHE A 341 -8.81 -3.79 -6.32
C PHE A 341 -9.58 -3.64 -5.01
N PHE A 342 -10.90 -3.61 -5.14
CA PHE A 342 -11.79 -3.83 -4.00
C PHE A 342 -12.66 -5.03 -4.30
N GLU A 343 -12.77 -5.95 -3.34
CA GLU A 343 -13.76 -7.01 -3.39
C GLU A 343 -15.14 -6.37 -3.26
N TYR A 344 -15.72 -6.07 -4.41
CA TYR A 344 -16.98 -5.37 -4.55
C TYR A 344 -18.10 -6.05 -3.74
N HIS A 345 -18.01 -7.38 -3.59
CA HIS A 345 -18.95 -8.15 -2.80
C HIS A 345 -18.84 -7.86 -1.28
N LEU A 346 -17.63 -7.66 -0.73
CA LEU A 346 -17.45 -7.32 0.68
C LEU A 346 -18.05 -5.96 1.01
N PHE A 347 -17.85 -4.99 0.10
CA PHE A 347 -18.48 -3.69 0.26
C PHE A 347 -19.99 -3.75 0.02
N ALA A 348 -20.47 -4.57 -0.93
CA ALA A 348 -21.90 -4.82 -1.09
C ALA A 348 -22.53 -5.35 0.20
N ASP A 349 -21.87 -6.29 0.88
CA ASP A 349 -22.34 -6.84 2.16
C ASP A 349 -22.35 -5.79 3.27
N LEU A 350 -21.31 -4.93 3.32
CA LEU A 350 -21.30 -3.79 4.22
C LEU A 350 -22.48 -2.84 3.93
N TYR A 351 -22.70 -2.49 2.66
CA TYR A 351 -23.79 -1.63 2.23
C TYR A 351 -25.15 -2.23 2.57
N ARG A 352 -25.36 -3.53 2.36
CA ARG A 352 -26.61 -4.21 2.73
C ARG A 352 -26.88 -4.14 4.23
N SER A 353 -25.84 -4.24 5.05
CA SER A 353 -25.95 -4.09 6.52
C SER A 353 -26.15 -2.66 7.01
N CYS A 354 -26.03 -1.66 6.12
CA CYS A 354 -26.21 -0.26 6.45
C CYS A 354 -27.68 0.06 6.79
N PRO A 355 -27.98 0.90 7.80
CA PRO A 355 -29.34 1.35 8.09
C PRO A 355 -30.03 1.98 6.86
N GLU A 356 -31.29 1.61 6.62
CA GLU A 356 -32.07 2.14 5.48
C GLU A 356 -32.18 3.68 5.48
N ALA A 357 -32.22 4.29 6.67
CA ALA A 357 -32.20 5.74 6.80
C ALA A 357 -30.94 6.36 6.18
N TYR A 358 -29.77 5.74 6.37
CA TYR A 358 -28.51 6.21 5.81
C TYR A 358 -28.50 6.04 4.29
N LYS A 359 -28.96 4.88 3.79
CA LYS A 359 -29.06 4.64 2.34
C LYS A 359 -29.93 5.69 1.65
N LEU A 360 -31.06 6.05 2.25
CA LEU A 360 -31.96 7.07 1.73
C LEU A 360 -31.32 8.46 1.75
N GLU A 361 -30.70 8.84 2.86
CA GLU A 361 -30.01 10.13 3.01
C GLU A 361 -28.87 10.29 1.99
N ILE A 362 -27.99 9.29 1.89
CA ILE A 362 -26.88 9.28 0.94
C ILE A 362 -27.41 9.34 -0.49
N ARG A 363 -28.49 8.62 -0.82
CA ARG A 363 -29.10 8.64 -2.15
C ARG A 363 -29.68 10.01 -2.50
N ASN A 364 -30.33 10.67 -1.55
CA ASN A 364 -30.86 12.02 -1.75
C ASN A 364 -29.71 13.02 -1.98
N SER A 365 -28.68 13.00 -1.11
CA SER A 365 -27.45 13.81 -1.26
C SER A 365 -26.79 13.59 -2.62
N ALA A 366 -26.63 12.33 -3.03
CA ALA A 366 -26.01 11.98 -4.31
C ALA A 366 -26.87 12.41 -5.51
N THR A 367 -28.21 12.32 -5.40
CA THR A 367 -29.13 12.78 -6.46
C THR A 367 -29.04 14.29 -6.64
N GLU A 368 -29.04 15.06 -5.56
CA GLU A 368 -28.90 16.51 -5.61
C GLU A 368 -27.56 16.92 -6.25
N ARG A 369 -26.45 16.33 -5.81
CA ARG A 369 -25.12 16.58 -6.37
C ARG A 369 -25.03 16.16 -7.84
N HIS A 370 -25.62 15.03 -8.21
CA HIS A 370 -25.65 14.57 -9.60
C HIS A 370 -26.43 15.52 -10.51
N ASN A 371 -27.60 15.99 -10.06
CA ASN A 371 -28.40 17.00 -10.77
C ASN A 371 -27.66 18.33 -10.93
N ALA A 372 -26.74 18.64 -10.00
CA ALA A 372 -25.81 19.77 -10.10
C ALA A 372 -24.57 19.49 -10.98
N GLY A 373 -24.50 18.34 -11.66
CA GLY A 373 -23.42 17.98 -12.59
C GLY A 373 -22.25 17.23 -11.96
N ASN A 374 -22.36 16.74 -10.72
CA ASN A 374 -21.28 15.97 -10.09
C ASN A 374 -21.23 14.53 -10.63
N LEU A 375 -20.15 14.19 -11.34
CA LEU A 375 -19.94 12.86 -11.92
C LEU A 375 -19.80 11.76 -10.85
N VAL A 376 -19.05 12.02 -9.77
CA VAL A 376 -18.82 11.06 -8.68
C VAL A 376 -20.16 10.66 -8.06
N ALA A 377 -21.04 11.64 -7.83
CA ALA A 377 -22.37 11.40 -7.29
C ALA A 377 -23.24 10.51 -8.20
N GLY A 378 -23.15 10.69 -9.52
CA GLY A 378 -23.84 9.82 -10.48
C GLY A 378 -23.36 8.36 -10.42
N LEU A 379 -22.05 8.16 -10.33
CA LEU A 379 -21.45 6.83 -10.19
C LEU A 379 -21.76 6.19 -8.83
N MET A 380 -21.88 6.98 -7.76
CA MET A 380 -22.36 6.49 -6.47
C MET A 380 -23.79 5.94 -6.58
N LEU A 381 -24.69 6.63 -7.29
CA LEU A 381 -26.07 6.18 -7.51
C LEU A 381 -26.11 4.87 -8.31
N GLU A 382 -25.29 4.75 -9.36
CA GLU A 382 -25.13 3.50 -10.12
C GLU A 382 -24.66 2.35 -9.20
N LEU A 383 -23.64 2.60 -8.38
CA LEU A 383 -23.09 1.61 -7.44
C LEU A 383 -24.16 1.10 -6.47
N MET A 384 -24.89 2.02 -5.83
CA MET A 384 -25.96 1.70 -4.89
C MET A 384 -27.08 0.90 -5.56
N THR A 385 -27.47 1.28 -6.77
CA THR A 385 -28.48 0.55 -7.54
C THR A 385 -28.03 -0.88 -7.84
N ASN A 386 -26.75 -1.07 -8.18
CA ASN A 386 -26.17 -2.39 -8.41
C ASN A 386 -26.11 -3.24 -7.13
N PHE A 387 -25.90 -2.63 -5.97
CA PHE A 387 -25.91 -3.33 -4.68
C PHE A 387 -27.32 -3.77 -4.28
N ASP A 388 -28.34 -2.96 -4.56
CA ASP A 388 -29.74 -3.31 -4.26
C ASP A 388 -30.28 -4.43 -5.16
N ALA A 389 -29.76 -4.55 -6.39
CA ALA A 389 -30.22 -5.53 -7.38
C ALA A 389 -29.66 -6.95 -7.18
N ARG A 390 -28.63 -7.12 -6.35
CA ARG A 390 -27.96 -8.38 -6.05
C ARG A 390 -28.28 -8.86 -4.64
#